data_AF-A5HJC4-F1
#
_entry.id   AF-A5HJC4-F1
#
_cell.length_a   1.000
_cell.length_b   1.000
_cell.length_c   1.000
_cell.angle_alpha   90.00
_cell.angle_beta   90.00
_cell.angle_gamma   90.00
#
_symmetry.space_group_name_H-M   'P 1'
#
loop_
_entity.id
_entity.type
_entity.pdbx_description
1 polymer ?
#
loop_
_entity_poly.entity_id
_entity_poly.type
_entity_poly.pdbx_seq_one_letter_code
_entity_poly.pdbx_strand_id
1 'polypeptide(L)'
;MLVLERLEIQNCSANGKELTQFLLQLPKLSFFRMSSCQNVTRLGVMTQLATAEPTSMPSSSTSSNEMGSQLQMEEVGDEGGLLLFPKNLTISLRELRITMNPGLSLLASLPPENNSRPGGLHNLHSLQTLSIRGCPKLLSAYSSSSSYCFLFPSTLDSLRIEDVEDMHTFAPLSNLTSLTYLYVKNCGKDLRVEGLWTLFTQGCLTHLCVYRSPNFFDNLVSQQQEELPAYCKIEMLFTDDIAGVLVAPICRLFSSSLNVLGLC
;
A
#
# COMPACT_ATOMS: atom_id res chain seq x y z
N MET A 1 -7.58 21.67 20.63
CA MET A 1 -7.34 20.78 19.47
C MET A 1 -5.93 20.99 18.98
N LEU A 2 -5.15 19.92 18.83
CA LEU A 2 -3.81 20.00 18.23
C LEU A 2 -3.97 20.12 16.71
N VAL A 3 -3.38 21.16 16.12
CA VAL A 3 -3.43 21.44 14.66
C VAL A 3 -2.25 20.77 13.95
N LEU A 4 -1.84 19.60 14.43
CA LEU A 4 -0.63 18.94 13.93
C LEU A 4 -0.90 18.30 12.57
N GLU A 5 -0.25 18.82 11.53
CA GLU A 5 -0.38 18.33 10.16
C GLU A 5 0.75 17.36 9.78
N ARG A 6 1.88 17.41 10.48
CA ARG A 6 3.07 16.60 10.21
C ARG A 6 3.52 15.88 11.47
N LEU A 7 3.59 14.55 11.41
CA LEU A 7 4.08 13.69 12.47
C LEU A 7 5.20 12.80 11.95
N GLU A 8 6.34 12.83 12.63
CA GLU A 8 7.48 11.96 12.36
C GLU A 8 7.87 11.21 13.63
N ILE A 9 7.96 9.89 13.51
CA ILE A 9 8.30 8.98 14.59
C ILE A 9 9.53 8.18 14.15
N GLN A 10 10.57 8.19 14.97
CA GLN A 10 11.80 7.45 14.72
C GLN A 10 12.27 6.75 15.99
N ASN A 11 12.65 5.48 15.90
CA ASN A 11 13.18 4.69 17.01
C ASN A 11 12.24 4.69 18.24
N CYS A 12 10.93 4.63 18.02
CA CYS A 12 9.95 4.71 19.09
C CYS A 12 9.68 3.33 19.70
N SER A 13 9.58 3.30 21.03
CA SER A 13 9.19 2.11 21.81
C SER A 13 7.68 1.99 21.99
N ALA A 14 6.89 2.98 21.56
CA ALA A 14 5.43 2.90 21.62
C ALA A 14 4.93 1.74 20.77
N ASN A 15 3.96 1.00 21.29
CA ASN A 15 3.32 -0.08 20.55
C ASN A 15 2.24 0.46 19.59
N GLY A 16 1.73 -0.40 18.72
CA GLY A 16 0.72 -0.03 17.73
C GLY A 16 -0.57 0.53 18.34
N LYS A 17 -0.99 0.02 19.51
CA LYS A 17 -2.19 0.51 20.23
C LYS A 17 -2.00 1.94 20.75
N GLU A 18 -0.86 2.24 21.36
CA GLU A 18 -0.53 3.57 21.87
C GLU A 18 -0.46 4.60 20.74
N LEU A 19 0.18 4.24 19.62
CA LEU A 19 0.23 5.08 18.43
C LEU A 19 -1.15 5.29 17.82
N THR A 20 -1.99 4.25 17.79
CA THR A 20 -3.38 4.36 17.34
C THR A 20 -4.16 5.36 18.18
N GLN A 21 -4.02 5.30 19.52
CA GLN A 21 -4.66 6.25 20.43
C GLN A 21 -4.15 7.69 20.23
N PHE A 22 -2.85 7.84 19.97
CA PHE A 22 -2.28 9.15 19.67
C PHE A 22 -2.82 9.73 18.35
N LEU A 23 -2.92 8.92 17.29
CA LEU A 23 -3.44 9.33 15.98
C LEU A 23 -4.92 9.78 16.04
N LEU A 24 -5.72 9.25 16.99
CA LEU A 24 -7.11 9.70 17.20
C LEU A 24 -7.21 11.18 17.59
N GLN A 25 -6.16 11.73 18.21
CA GLN A 25 -6.13 13.13 18.66
C GLN A 25 -5.68 14.10 17.58
N LEU A 26 -5.37 13.62 16.37
CA LEU A 26 -4.74 14.39 15.28
C LEU A 26 -5.64 14.42 14.03
N PRO A 27 -6.79 15.11 14.05
CA PRO A 27 -7.76 15.09 12.95
C PRO A 27 -7.27 15.72 11.64
N LYS A 28 -6.21 16.54 11.68
CA LYS A 28 -5.67 17.25 10.53
C LYS A 28 -4.35 16.68 10.00
N LEU A 29 -3.92 15.52 10.50
CA LEU A 29 -2.63 14.95 10.12
C LEU A 29 -2.62 14.61 8.62
N SER A 30 -1.78 15.31 7.86
CA SER A 30 -1.63 15.11 6.43
C SER A 30 -0.34 14.37 6.06
N PHE A 31 0.66 14.38 6.94
CA PHE A 31 1.93 13.69 6.75
C PHE A 31 2.24 12.81 7.96
N PHE A 32 2.48 11.53 7.71
CA PHE A 32 2.93 10.58 8.72
C PHE A 32 4.18 9.83 8.26
N ARG A 33 5.26 9.93 9.04
CA ARG A 33 6.48 9.15 8.85
C ARG A 33 6.77 8.30 10.07
N MET A 34 7.03 7.01 9.85
CA MET A 34 7.44 6.06 10.88
C MET A 34 8.71 5.33 10.47
N SER A 35 9.75 5.44 11.29
CA SER A 35 11.04 4.78 11.05
C SER A 35 11.47 3.94 12.25
N SER A 36 11.90 2.70 11.99
CA SER A 36 12.58 1.87 13.00
C SER A 36 11.79 1.67 14.31
N CYS A 37 10.47 1.50 14.20
CA CYS A 37 9.54 1.28 15.31
C CYS A 37 9.18 -0.21 15.39
N GLN A 38 9.99 -0.98 16.14
CA GLN A 38 9.93 -2.45 16.15
C GLN A 38 8.69 -3.02 16.84
N ASN A 39 8.06 -2.23 17.73
CA ASN A 39 6.86 -2.63 18.45
C ASN A 39 5.57 -2.46 17.61
N VAL A 40 5.69 -2.03 16.34
CA VAL A 40 4.59 -2.02 15.38
C VAL A 40 4.83 -3.14 14.35
N THR A 41 4.07 -4.21 14.48
CA THR A 41 4.19 -5.43 13.66
C THR A 41 3.12 -5.51 12.58
N ARG A 42 2.00 -4.80 12.75
CA ARG A 42 0.88 -4.82 11.80
C ARG A 42 0.34 -3.43 11.54
N LEU A 43 -0.08 -3.18 10.30
CA LEU A 43 -0.64 -1.91 9.86
C LEU A 43 -1.97 -2.10 9.15
N GLY A 44 -2.98 -1.30 9.52
CA GLY A 44 -4.27 -1.28 8.85
C GLY A 44 -5.00 0.05 9.00
N VAL A 45 -6.22 0.10 8.50
CA VAL A 45 -7.12 1.26 8.63
C VAL A 45 -8.36 0.83 9.40
N MET A 46 -8.85 1.67 10.31
CA MET A 46 -10.06 1.38 11.07
C MET A 46 -11.28 1.24 10.15
N THR A 47 -11.87 0.06 10.10
CA THR A 47 -13.17 -0.18 9.44
C THR A 47 -14.30 -0.08 10.46
N GLN A 48 -15.45 0.41 10.03
CA GLN A 48 -16.66 0.45 10.85
C GLN A 48 -17.10 -0.99 11.15
N LEU A 49 -17.14 -1.39 12.43
CA LEU A 49 -18.07 -2.43 12.86
C LEU A 49 -19.44 -1.94 12.41
N ALA A 50 -20.13 -2.71 11.57
CA ALA A 50 -21.54 -2.47 11.37
C ALA A 50 -22.17 -2.58 12.76
N THR A 51 -22.68 -1.46 13.25
CA THR A 51 -23.60 -1.45 14.38
C THR A 51 -24.70 -2.43 13.98
N ALA A 52 -24.75 -3.60 14.62
CA ALA A 52 -25.94 -4.42 14.55
C ALA A 52 -27.07 -3.51 15.06
N GLU A 53 -27.95 -3.07 14.14
CA GLU A 53 -29.21 -2.49 14.55
C GLU A 53 -29.89 -3.51 15.47
N PRO A 54 -30.31 -3.12 16.69
CA PRO A 54 -31.07 -4.01 17.53
C PRO A 54 -32.43 -4.18 16.86
N THR A 55 -32.60 -5.27 16.11
CA THR A 55 -33.88 -5.66 15.55
C THR A 55 -34.87 -5.76 16.70
N SER A 56 -35.81 -4.82 16.69
CA SER A 56 -36.86 -4.64 17.67
C SER A 56 -37.71 -5.89 17.85
N MET A 57 -37.81 -6.37 19.10
CA MET A 57 -39.05 -6.91 19.68
C MET A 57 -39.01 -6.68 21.21
N PRO A 58 -40.12 -6.29 21.85
CA PRO A 58 -40.14 -5.87 23.25
C PRO A 58 -40.32 -7.09 24.16
N SER A 59 -39.53 -7.17 25.24
CA SER A 59 -39.90 -7.94 26.44
C SER A 59 -39.23 -7.32 27.66
N SER A 60 -40.09 -6.98 28.60
CA SER A 60 -39.87 -6.30 29.88
C SER A 60 -38.78 -6.92 30.77
N SER A 61 -37.87 -6.10 31.32
CA SER A 61 -37.86 -5.66 32.74
C SER A 61 -36.45 -5.22 33.20
N THR A 62 -36.37 -3.98 33.67
CA THR A 62 -35.52 -3.42 34.75
C THR A 62 -34.06 -3.91 34.93
N SER A 63 -33.07 -3.09 34.56
CA SER A 63 -32.31 -2.21 35.48
C SER A 63 -30.93 -1.78 34.93
N SER A 64 -30.70 -0.46 34.98
CA SER A 64 -29.43 0.26 35.21
C SER A 64 -28.18 0.00 34.33
N ASN A 65 -27.92 0.96 33.43
CA ASN A 65 -26.64 1.61 33.10
C ASN A 65 -25.31 0.88 33.35
N GLU A 66 -24.50 0.72 32.29
CA GLU A 66 -23.31 1.58 32.06
C GLU A 66 -22.92 1.57 30.56
N MET A 67 -22.75 2.78 30.03
CA MET A 67 -22.36 3.11 28.67
C MET A 67 -20.83 2.98 28.55
N GLY A 68 -20.36 1.86 27.99
CA GLY A 68 -18.98 1.69 27.57
C GLY A 68 -18.95 1.30 26.10
N SER A 69 -18.57 2.23 25.22
CA SER A 69 -18.23 1.91 23.82
C SER A 69 -16.90 1.15 23.81
N GLN A 70 -16.95 -0.13 24.16
CA GLN A 70 -15.81 -1.02 24.00
C GLN A 70 -15.62 -1.28 22.51
N LEU A 71 -14.60 -0.62 21.96
CA LEU A 71 -13.94 -1.05 20.73
C LEU A 71 -13.51 -2.51 20.95
N GLN A 72 -14.32 -3.47 20.48
CA GLN A 72 -13.89 -4.86 20.37
C GLN A 72 -12.83 -4.90 19.27
N MET A 73 -11.59 -4.66 19.70
CA MET A 73 -10.44 -5.22 19.04
C MET A 73 -10.58 -6.73 19.23
N GLU A 74 -10.87 -7.45 18.14
CA GLU A 74 -10.77 -8.90 18.18
C GLU A 74 -9.41 -9.28 18.75
N GLU A 75 -9.40 -9.96 19.89
CA GLU A 75 -8.23 -10.62 20.45
C GLU A 75 -7.84 -11.79 19.53
N VAL A 76 -7.26 -11.46 18.38
CA VAL A 76 -6.46 -12.40 17.60
C VAL A 76 -5.02 -12.22 18.05
N GLY A 77 -4.66 -12.82 19.19
CA GLY A 77 -3.30 -13.17 19.60
C GLY A 77 -2.14 -12.23 19.25
N ASP A 78 -2.34 -10.91 19.23
CA ASP A 78 -1.30 -9.92 18.89
C ASP A 78 -1.27 -8.84 19.97
N GLU A 79 -0.29 -9.01 20.87
CA GLU A 79 -0.01 -8.31 22.13
C GLU A 79 0.37 -6.81 21.94
N GLY A 80 -0.35 -6.06 21.12
CA GLY A 80 -0.20 -4.59 21.02
C GLY A 80 0.49 -4.06 19.77
N GLY A 81 0.94 -4.93 18.85
CA GLY A 81 1.70 -4.52 17.67
C GLY A 81 0.89 -3.92 16.50
N LEU A 82 -0.44 -3.91 16.60
CA LEU A 82 -1.34 -3.41 15.56
C LEU A 82 -1.51 -1.89 15.62
N LEU A 83 -1.09 -1.19 14.56
CA LEU A 83 -1.40 0.21 14.33
C LEU A 83 -2.56 0.35 13.35
N LEU A 84 -3.62 1.03 13.77
CA LEU A 84 -4.77 1.33 12.93
C LEU A 84 -4.86 2.83 12.66
N PHE A 85 -4.89 3.22 11.40
CA PHE A 85 -5.20 4.60 11.04
C PHE A 85 -6.67 4.91 11.36
N PRO A 86 -6.94 5.92 12.19
CA PRO A 86 -8.30 6.36 12.47
C PRO A 86 -9.04 6.89 11.26
N LYS A 87 -10.38 6.90 11.33
CA LYS A 87 -11.25 7.38 10.24
C LYS A 87 -11.02 8.84 9.86
N ASN A 88 -10.63 9.71 10.79
CA ASN A 88 -10.27 11.08 10.46
C ASN A 88 -9.07 11.16 9.51
N LEU A 89 -8.17 10.16 9.54
CA LEU A 89 -6.98 10.11 8.70
C LEU A 89 -7.24 9.59 7.30
N THR A 90 -8.36 8.89 7.05
CA THR A 90 -8.68 8.39 5.70
C THR A 90 -8.87 9.50 4.68
N ILE A 91 -9.32 10.67 5.14
CA ILE A 91 -9.60 11.85 4.31
C ILE A 91 -8.59 13.00 4.50
N SER A 92 -7.64 12.86 5.43
CA SER A 92 -6.67 13.93 5.72
C SER A 92 -5.23 13.54 5.39
N LEU A 93 -4.87 12.26 5.56
CA LEU A 93 -3.52 11.78 5.31
C LEU A 93 -3.22 11.76 3.81
N ARG A 94 -2.27 12.58 3.39
CA ARG A 94 -1.81 12.71 2.00
C ARG A 94 -0.50 11.99 1.74
N GLU A 95 0.35 11.90 2.75
CA GLU A 95 1.66 11.31 2.63
C GLU A 95 1.97 10.35 3.78
N LEU A 96 2.34 9.12 3.41
CA LEU A 96 2.71 8.05 4.33
C LEU A 96 4.10 7.53 3.99
N ARG A 97 5.02 7.63 4.94
CA ARG A 97 6.39 7.10 4.82
C ARG A 97 6.69 6.09 5.91
N ILE A 98 7.10 4.88 5.53
CA ILE A 98 7.45 3.81 6.46
C ILE A 98 8.84 3.29 6.10
N THR A 99 9.79 3.40 7.02
CA THR A 99 11.19 3.04 6.75
C THR A 99 11.79 2.15 7.83
N MET A 100 12.52 1.10 7.43
CA MET A 100 13.31 0.26 8.33
C MET A 100 12.45 -0.42 9.42
N ASN A 101 11.28 -0.95 9.06
CA ASN A 101 10.40 -1.72 9.97
C ASN A 101 10.31 -3.17 9.49
N PRO A 102 11.31 -4.03 9.81
CA PRO A 102 11.42 -5.36 9.21
C PRO A 102 10.35 -6.36 9.67
N GLY A 103 9.76 -6.14 10.84
CA GLY A 103 8.66 -6.96 11.36
C GLY A 103 7.28 -6.53 10.90
N LEU A 104 7.16 -5.44 10.12
CA LEU A 104 5.88 -4.86 9.76
C LEU A 104 5.21 -5.64 8.63
N SER A 105 3.93 -5.93 8.79
CA SER A 105 3.06 -6.56 7.79
C SER A 105 1.76 -5.76 7.63
N LEU A 106 1.19 -5.75 6.43
CA LEU A 106 -0.14 -5.19 6.20
C LEU A 106 -1.22 -6.16 6.69
N LEU A 107 -2.29 -5.59 7.25
CA LEU A 107 -3.44 -6.36 7.71
C LEU A 107 -4.20 -6.95 6.51
N ALA A 108 -4.14 -8.27 6.34
CA ALA A 108 -4.93 -9.02 5.34
C ALA A 108 -6.43 -8.96 5.63
N SER A 109 -7.25 -8.93 4.57
CA SER A 109 -8.70 -9.08 4.69
C SER A 109 -9.05 -10.49 5.14
N LEU A 110 -9.89 -10.62 6.17
CA LEU A 110 -10.43 -11.91 6.60
C LEU A 110 -11.35 -12.54 5.53
N PRO A 111 -11.42 -13.88 5.45
CA PRO A 111 -12.17 -14.63 4.42
C PRO A 111 -13.70 -14.35 4.40
N PRO A 112 -14.39 -14.74 3.31
CA PRO A 112 -15.64 -14.14 2.81
C PRO A 112 -16.93 -14.67 3.43
N GLU A 113 -16.97 -14.94 4.73
CA GLU A 113 -18.22 -15.34 5.38
C GLU A 113 -19.22 -14.17 5.51
N ASN A 114 -18.78 -12.91 5.37
CA ASN A 114 -19.68 -11.76 5.44
C ASN A 114 -19.07 -10.50 4.79
N ASN A 115 -19.27 -10.33 3.47
CA ASN A 115 -18.97 -9.08 2.75
C ASN A 115 -17.54 -8.51 2.98
N SER A 116 -16.51 -9.32 2.73
CA SER A 116 -15.10 -8.97 2.97
C SER A 116 -14.72 -7.62 2.39
N ARG A 117 -14.38 -6.70 3.29
CA ARG A 117 -13.86 -5.36 3.00
C ARG A 117 -12.39 -5.48 2.58
N PRO A 118 -11.87 -4.60 1.72
CA PRO A 118 -10.49 -4.71 1.31
C PRO A 118 -9.54 -4.49 2.50
N GLY A 119 -8.43 -5.26 2.54
CA GLY A 119 -7.39 -5.13 3.57
C GLY A 119 -6.35 -4.07 3.21
N GLY A 120 -5.35 -3.88 4.06
CA GLY A 120 -4.23 -2.96 3.78
C GLY A 120 -4.57 -1.47 3.94
N LEU A 121 -4.11 -0.65 2.98
CA LEU A 121 -4.15 0.81 3.04
C LEU A 121 -5.21 1.45 2.14
N HIS A 122 -6.02 0.63 1.46
CA HIS A 122 -6.97 1.06 0.44
C HIS A 122 -7.99 2.13 0.91
N ASN A 123 -8.30 2.15 2.22
CA ASN A 123 -9.26 3.08 2.81
C ASN A 123 -8.68 4.49 3.03
N LEU A 124 -7.38 4.71 2.77
CA LEU A 124 -6.78 6.04 2.85
C LEU A 124 -7.09 6.84 1.58
N HIS A 125 -8.33 7.29 1.45
CA HIS A 125 -8.88 7.95 0.26
C HIS A 125 -8.14 9.22 -0.17
N SER A 126 -7.48 9.94 0.74
CA SER A 126 -6.71 11.15 0.41
C SER A 126 -5.21 10.91 0.22
N LEU A 127 -4.75 9.67 0.33
CA LEU A 127 -3.33 9.34 0.24
C LEU A 127 -2.84 9.47 -1.20
N GLN A 128 -1.88 10.34 -1.41
CA GLN A 128 -1.27 10.68 -2.69
C GLN A 128 0.12 10.07 -2.81
N THR A 129 0.92 10.17 -1.75
CA THR A 129 2.30 9.69 -1.74
C THR A 129 2.47 8.58 -0.72
N LEU A 130 2.99 7.43 -1.17
CA LEU A 130 3.36 6.31 -0.32
C LEU A 130 4.81 5.93 -0.55
N SER A 131 5.61 5.92 0.51
CA SER A 131 7.00 5.46 0.49
C SER A 131 7.22 4.38 1.54
N ILE A 132 7.64 3.20 1.09
CA ILE A 132 7.99 2.07 1.95
C ILE A 132 9.41 1.63 1.61
N ARG A 133 10.26 1.54 2.63
CA ARG A 133 11.67 1.11 2.47
C ARG A 133 12.10 0.20 3.61
N GLY A 134 12.78 -0.89 3.32
CA GLY A 134 13.34 -1.78 4.35
C GLY A 134 12.26 -2.41 5.22
N CYS A 135 11.18 -2.88 4.59
CA CYS A 135 10.05 -3.55 5.23
C CYS A 135 9.80 -4.91 4.53
N PRO A 136 10.72 -5.89 4.65
CA PRO A 136 10.66 -7.17 3.93
C PRO A 136 9.33 -7.90 4.05
N LYS A 137 8.73 -7.91 5.26
CA LYS A 137 7.49 -8.63 5.58
C LYS A 137 6.20 -7.86 5.27
N LEU A 138 6.28 -6.73 4.58
CA LEU A 138 5.12 -5.86 4.35
C LEU A 138 3.94 -6.63 3.73
N LEU A 139 4.23 -7.49 2.76
CA LEU A 139 3.23 -8.24 1.99
C LEU A 139 3.11 -9.71 2.41
N SER A 140 3.79 -10.13 3.49
CA SER A 140 3.85 -11.56 3.89
C SER A 140 2.46 -12.16 4.17
N ALA A 141 1.49 -11.33 4.57
CA ALA A 141 0.11 -11.75 4.81
C ALA A 141 -0.66 -12.06 3.51
N TYR A 142 -0.12 -11.68 2.35
CA TYR A 142 -0.73 -11.84 1.04
C TYR A 142 0.00 -12.86 0.16
N SER A 143 1.17 -13.37 0.57
CA SER A 143 1.96 -14.35 -0.20
C SER A 143 1.21 -15.65 -0.52
N SER A 144 0.19 -16.01 0.27
CA SER A 144 -0.60 -17.24 0.09
C SER A 144 -2.00 -17.02 -0.51
N SER A 145 -2.39 -15.77 -0.79
CA SER A 145 -3.74 -15.46 -1.26
C SER A 145 -3.75 -15.15 -2.75
N SER A 146 -4.57 -15.88 -3.51
CA SER A 146 -4.83 -15.64 -4.94
C SER A 146 -5.53 -14.31 -5.21
N SER A 147 -6.03 -13.68 -4.14
CA SER A 147 -6.84 -12.46 -4.17
C SER A 147 -5.98 -11.28 -3.72
N TYR A 148 -5.14 -10.77 -4.61
CA TYR A 148 -4.53 -9.44 -4.43
C TYR A 148 -5.63 -8.37 -4.59
N CYS A 149 -6.53 -8.28 -3.61
CA CYS A 149 -7.51 -7.22 -3.53
C CYS A 149 -6.78 -5.91 -3.27
N PHE A 150 -7.07 -4.91 -4.10
CA PHE A 150 -6.67 -3.50 -4.03
C PHE A 150 -6.02 -3.07 -2.70
N LEU A 151 -4.70 -3.27 -2.56
CA LEU A 151 -3.95 -3.02 -1.30
C LEU A 151 -3.77 -1.52 -1.03
N PHE A 152 -3.72 -0.75 -2.11
CA PHE A 152 -3.39 0.66 -2.12
C PHE A 152 -4.57 1.49 -2.62
N PRO A 153 -4.73 2.73 -2.14
CA PRO A 153 -5.79 3.62 -2.59
C PRO A 153 -5.51 4.09 -4.03
N SER A 154 -6.55 4.15 -4.87
CA SER A 154 -6.45 4.57 -6.28
C SER A 154 -6.04 6.04 -6.47
N THR A 155 -6.03 6.82 -5.39
CA THR A 155 -5.61 8.23 -5.37
C THR A 155 -4.09 8.43 -5.29
N LEU A 156 -3.31 7.35 -5.16
CA LEU A 156 -1.85 7.45 -5.18
C LEU A 156 -1.35 8.00 -6.52
N ASP A 157 -0.57 9.07 -6.44
CA ASP A 157 0.18 9.66 -7.55
C ASP A 157 1.65 9.22 -7.58
N SER A 158 2.21 8.89 -6.41
CA SER A 158 3.62 8.58 -6.23
C SER A 158 3.78 7.41 -5.26
N LEU A 159 4.34 6.32 -5.77
CA LEU A 159 4.62 5.10 -5.02
C LEU A 159 6.10 4.75 -5.07
N ARG A 160 6.69 4.58 -3.90
CA ARG A 160 8.07 4.11 -3.73
C ARG A 160 8.07 2.87 -2.84
N ILE A 161 8.55 1.74 -3.36
CA ILE A 161 8.70 0.48 -2.64
C ILE A 161 10.15 0.02 -2.78
N GLU A 162 10.82 -0.18 -1.64
CA GLU A 162 12.21 -0.63 -1.59
C GLU A 162 12.38 -1.74 -0.54
N ASP A 163 13.11 -2.80 -0.89
CA ASP A 163 13.47 -3.91 0.00
C ASP A 163 12.24 -4.60 0.63
N VAL A 164 11.33 -5.08 -0.22
CA VAL A 164 10.14 -5.88 0.14
C VAL A 164 10.26 -7.27 -0.49
N GLU A 165 10.32 -8.35 0.30
CA GLU A 165 10.70 -9.68 -0.20
C GLU A 165 9.55 -10.44 -0.89
N ASP A 166 8.33 -10.25 -0.41
CA ASP A 166 7.13 -11.01 -0.81
C ASP A 166 6.36 -10.41 -1.99
N MET A 167 6.93 -9.45 -2.72
CA MET A 167 6.26 -8.82 -3.86
C MET A 167 6.53 -9.65 -5.14
N HIS A 168 5.60 -10.55 -5.47
CA HIS A 168 5.75 -11.41 -6.65
C HIS A 168 5.17 -10.82 -7.94
N THR A 169 4.17 -9.93 -7.84
CA THR A 169 3.49 -9.34 -9.01
C THR A 169 3.13 -7.87 -8.77
N PHE A 170 2.82 -7.15 -9.85
CA PHE A 170 2.26 -5.80 -9.82
C PHE A 170 0.73 -5.76 -9.84
N ALA A 171 0.06 -6.92 -9.74
CA ALA A 171 -1.40 -7.00 -9.70
C ALA A 171 -2.04 -6.05 -8.65
N PRO A 172 -1.48 -5.89 -7.43
CA PRO A 172 -2.04 -4.96 -6.45
C PRO A 172 -2.00 -3.48 -6.85
N LEU A 173 -1.17 -3.11 -7.84
CA LEU A 173 -1.03 -1.75 -8.33
C LEU A 173 -1.93 -1.46 -9.54
N SER A 174 -2.59 -2.48 -10.11
CA SER A 174 -3.32 -2.34 -11.38
C SER A 174 -4.49 -1.35 -11.33
N ASN A 175 -4.99 -1.03 -10.13
CA ASN A 175 -6.07 -0.06 -9.92
C ASN A 175 -5.58 1.38 -9.69
N LEU A 176 -4.28 1.63 -9.72
CA LEU A 176 -3.70 2.94 -9.43
C LEU A 176 -3.75 3.85 -10.66
N THR A 177 -4.95 4.27 -11.03
CA THR A 177 -5.20 5.07 -12.23
C THR A 177 -4.61 6.49 -12.19
N SER A 178 -4.25 6.98 -11.00
CA SER A 178 -3.64 8.31 -10.83
C SER A 178 -2.11 8.27 -10.74
N LEU A 179 -1.50 7.08 -10.82
CA LEU A 179 -0.08 6.90 -10.53
C LEU A 179 0.77 7.51 -11.66
N THR A 180 1.58 8.51 -11.29
CA THR A 180 2.51 9.21 -12.20
C THR A 180 3.95 8.79 -11.97
N TYR A 181 4.28 8.40 -10.73
CA TYR A 181 5.63 8.04 -10.31
C TYR A 181 5.64 6.67 -9.62
N LEU A 182 6.44 5.75 -10.16
CA LEU A 182 6.67 4.42 -9.58
C LEU A 182 8.18 4.19 -9.38
N TYR A 183 8.58 3.93 -8.14
CA TYR A 183 9.93 3.51 -7.80
C TYR A 183 9.90 2.14 -7.12
N VAL A 184 10.62 1.18 -7.70
CA VAL A 184 10.71 -0.20 -7.21
C VAL A 184 12.18 -0.55 -7.08
N LYS A 185 12.60 -1.05 -5.92
CA LYS A 185 13.97 -1.51 -5.73
C LYS A 185 14.04 -2.75 -4.88
N ASN A 186 14.70 -3.80 -5.38
CA ASN A 186 14.95 -5.03 -4.62
C ASN A 186 13.64 -5.61 -4.00
N CYS A 187 12.57 -5.66 -4.80
CA CYS A 187 11.23 -6.08 -4.36
C CYS A 187 10.92 -7.55 -4.66
N GLY A 188 11.90 -8.45 -4.57
CA GLY A 188 11.73 -9.88 -4.91
C GLY A 188 12.53 -10.29 -6.15
N LYS A 189 13.01 -11.55 -6.15
CA LYS A 189 13.88 -12.10 -7.19
C LYS A 189 13.12 -12.54 -8.45
N ASP A 190 11.87 -12.94 -8.28
CA ASP A 190 10.99 -13.44 -9.35
C ASP A 190 9.82 -12.48 -9.62
N LEU A 191 10.06 -11.17 -9.49
CA LEU A 191 9.05 -10.14 -9.68
C LEU A 191 8.51 -10.20 -11.11
N ARG A 192 7.28 -10.66 -11.24
CA ARG A 192 6.59 -10.74 -12.51
C ARG A 192 5.93 -9.41 -12.83
N VAL A 193 5.93 -9.06 -14.11
CA VAL A 193 5.35 -7.80 -14.62
C VAL A 193 3.81 -7.84 -14.74
N GLU A 194 3.14 -8.91 -14.30
CA GLU A 194 1.67 -8.96 -14.33
C GLU A 194 1.07 -7.79 -13.55
N GLY A 195 0.14 -7.07 -14.17
CA GLY A 195 -0.48 -5.86 -13.62
C GLY A 195 0.27 -4.57 -13.99
N LEU A 196 1.56 -4.61 -14.31
CA LEU A 196 2.32 -3.43 -14.76
C LEU A 196 1.81 -2.91 -16.11
N TRP A 197 1.36 -3.81 -16.99
CA TRP A 197 0.79 -3.45 -18.28
C TRP A 197 -0.39 -2.48 -18.16
N THR A 198 -1.22 -2.67 -17.13
CA THR A 198 -2.36 -1.77 -16.89
C THR A 198 -1.91 -0.35 -16.56
N LEU A 199 -0.77 -0.17 -15.89
CA LEU A 199 -0.20 1.15 -15.61
C LEU A 199 0.33 1.81 -16.89
N PHE A 200 0.88 1.04 -17.82
CA PHE A 200 1.31 1.55 -19.12
C PHE A 200 0.14 1.94 -20.01
N THR A 201 -0.91 1.12 -20.07
CA THR A 201 -2.09 1.40 -20.93
C THR A 201 -2.97 2.53 -20.39
N GLN A 202 -2.99 2.76 -19.07
CA GLN A 202 -3.71 3.89 -18.45
C GLN A 202 -3.13 5.25 -18.83
N GLY A 203 -1.85 5.32 -19.24
CA GLY A 203 -1.24 6.54 -19.78
C GLY A 203 -1.03 7.67 -18.77
N CYS A 204 -1.10 7.38 -17.46
CA CYS A 204 -0.83 8.34 -16.38
C CYS A 204 0.61 8.22 -15.84
N LEU A 205 1.22 7.04 -15.94
CA LEU A 205 2.58 6.79 -15.48
C LEU A 205 3.59 7.49 -16.40
N THR A 206 4.34 8.44 -15.84
CA THR A 206 5.35 9.24 -16.56
C THR A 206 6.76 8.95 -16.08
N HIS A 207 6.92 8.51 -14.82
CA HIS A 207 8.22 8.23 -14.21
C HIS A 207 8.26 6.80 -13.69
N LEU A 208 9.21 6.01 -14.20
CA LEU A 208 9.45 4.64 -13.77
C LEU A 208 10.92 4.49 -13.36
N CYS A 209 11.14 4.01 -12.16
CA CYS A 209 12.46 3.67 -11.64
C CYS A 209 12.44 2.23 -11.14
N VAL A 210 13.28 1.37 -11.69
CA VAL A 210 13.38 -0.04 -11.34
C VAL A 210 14.83 -0.37 -11.05
N TYR A 211 15.13 -0.91 -9.88
CA TYR A 211 16.52 -1.24 -9.52
C TYR A 211 16.59 -2.59 -8.81
N ARG A 212 17.67 -3.32 -9.05
CA ARG A 212 17.95 -4.62 -8.41
C ARG A 212 16.81 -5.60 -8.59
N SER A 213 16.21 -5.60 -9.78
CA SER A 213 15.14 -6.50 -10.21
C SER A 213 15.63 -7.22 -11.47
N PRO A 214 16.27 -8.40 -11.34
CA PRO A 214 16.88 -9.07 -12.48
C PRO A 214 15.83 -9.49 -13.51
N ASN A 215 16.16 -9.36 -14.80
CA ASN A 215 15.32 -9.75 -15.94
C ASN A 215 13.92 -9.11 -15.92
N PHE A 216 13.83 -7.87 -15.43
CA PHE A 216 12.57 -7.17 -15.26
C PHE A 216 11.80 -7.03 -16.58
N PHE A 217 12.50 -6.66 -17.67
CA PHE A 217 11.86 -6.43 -18.96
C PHE A 217 11.70 -7.71 -19.81
N ASP A 218 12.44 -8.78 -19.53
CA ASP A 218 12.32 -10.05 -20.26
C ASP A 218 10.91 -10.66 -20.13
N ASN A 219 10.32 -10.52 -18.93
CA ASN A 219 8.97 -10.96 -18.63
C ASN A 219 7.89 -10.13 -19.37
N LEU A 220 8.23 -8.90 -19.79
CA LEU A 220 7.31 -8.04 -20.54
C LEU A 220 7.22 -8.47 -22.01
N VAL A 221 8.34 -8.91 -22.59
CA VAL A 221 8.42 -9.36 -23.98
C VAL A 221 7.76 -10.72 -24.18
N SER A 222 7.85 -11.59 -23.17
CA SER A 222 7.33 -12.96 -23.21
C SER A 222 5.82 -13.04 -23.04
N GLN A 223 5.16 -12.02 -22.48
CA GLN A 223 3.70 -12.03 -22.26
C GLN A 223 2.84 -11.62 -23.45
N GLN A 224 3.39 -10.99 -24.52
CA GLN A 224 2.57 -10.62 -25.68
C GLN A 224 3.40 -10.30 -26.94
N GLN A 225 3.15 -11.10 -28.00
CA GLN A 225 3.59 -10.87 -29.38
C GLN A 225 2.61 -9.99 -30.18
N GLU A 226 1.46 -9.61 -29.59
CA GLU A 226 0.38 -8.89 -30.28
C GLU A 226 0.11 -7.56 -29.57
N GLU A 227 0.50 -6.48 -30.24
CA GLU A 227 0.21 -5.07 -29.94
C GLU A 227 0.74 -4.50 -28.60
N LEU A 228 1.93 -3.87 -28.69
CA LEU A 228 2.39 -2.92 -27.67
C LEU A 228 1.31 -1.84 -27.41
N PRO A 229 1.19 -1.31 -26.19
CA PRO A 229 0.22 -0.27 -25.86
C PRO A 229 0.42 0.90 -26.79
N ALA A 230 -0.65 1.31 -27.47
CA ALA A 230 -0.62 2.47 -28.35
C ALA A 230 -0.30 3.79 -27.61
N TYR A 231 -0.26 3.77 -26.26
CA TYR A 231 -0.18 4.97 -25.43
C TYR A 231 0.65 4.78 -24.14
N CYS A 232 1.92 4.45 -24.29
CA CYS A 232 2.88 4.54 -23.17
C CYS A 232 3.44 5.97 -23.08
N LYS A 233 3.35 6.60 -21.90
CA LYS A 233 3.76 8.00 -21.64
C LYS A 233 4.98 8.14 -20.74
N ILE A 234 5.81 7.11 -20.64
CA ILE A 234 6.97 7.17 -19.75
C ILE A 234 7.96 8.19 -20.29
N GLU A 235 8.10 9.30 -19.58
CA GLU A 235 9.02 10.39 -19.88
C GLU A 235 10.39 10.15 -19.24
N MET A 236 10.42 9.51 -18.07
CA MET A 236 11.65 9.18 -17.36
C MET A 236 11.70 7.70 -16.98
N LEU A 237 12.76 7.03 -17.42
CA LEU A 237 13.05 5.64 -17.08
C LEU A 237 14.45 5.55 -16.46
N PHE A 238 14.52 4.95 -15.28
CA PHE A 238 15.77 4.55 -14.67
C PHE A 238 15.79 3.05 -14.41
N THR A 239 16.84 2.36 -14.86
CA THR A 239 16.97 0.91 -14.69
C THR A 239 18.41 0.42 -14.64
N ASP A 240 18.64 -0.69 -13.92
CA ASP A 240 19.88 -1.50 -14.00
C ASP A 240 19.74 -2.75 -14.91
N ASP A 241 18.55 -2.99 -15.47
CA ASP A 241 18.29 -4.01 -16.49
C ASP A 241 18.56 -3.48 -17.92
N ILE A 242 19.84 -3.24 -18.20
CA ILE A 242 20.30 -2.67 -19.49
C ILE A 242 19.98 -3.61 -20.67
N ALA A 243 20.14 -4.92 -20.48
CA ALA A 243 19.89 -5.89 -21.54
C ALA A 243 18.40 -5.92 -21.90
N GLY A 244 17.52 -5.96 -20.90
CA GLY A 244 16.08 -6.03 -21.09
C GLY A 244 15.48 -4.74 -21.67
N VAL A 245 15.97 -3.55 -21.30
CA VAL A 245 15.43 -2.29 -21.83
C VAL A 245 15.80 -2.04 -23.31
N LEU A 246 16.93 -2.58 -23.76
CA LEU A 246 17.45 -2.35 -25.11
C LEU A 246 16.90 -3.30 -26.19
N VAL A 247 16.04 -4.26 -25.82
CA VAL A 247 15.39 -5.15 -26.79
C VAL A 247 14.34 -4.40 -27.63
N ALA A 248 14.23 -4.77 -28.91
CA ALA A 248 13.43 -4.01 -29.89
C ALA A 248 11.96 -3.75 -29.50
N PRO A 249 11.23 -4.67 -28.84
CA PRO A 249 9.88 -4.39 -28.34
C PRO A 249 9.84 -3.29 -27.26
N ILE A 250 10.77 -3.29 -26.32
CA ILE A 250 10.83 -2.35 -25.21
C ILE A 250 11.31 -0.98 -25.67
N CYS A 251 12.31 -0.95 -26.56
CA CYS A 251 12.72 0.28 -27.24
C CYS A 251 11.54 0.93 -27.96
N ARG A 252 10.72 0.15 -28.69
CA ARG A 252 9.52 0.66 -29.39
C ARG A 252 8.42 1.11 -28.42
N LEU A 253 8.31 0.48 -27.25
CA LEU A 253 7.34 0.85 -26.22
C LEU A 253 7.59 2.25 -25.67
N PHE A 254 8.86 2.60 -25.44
CA PHE A 254 9.23 3.87 -24.79
C PHE A 254 9.68 4.96 -25.75
N SER A 255 10.01 4.63 -27.00
CA SER A 255 10.59 5.59 -27.96
C SER A 255 9.71 6.80 -28.28
N SER A 256 8.40 6.72 -28.08
CA SER A 256 7.45 7.79 -28.41
C SER A 256 7.37 8.90 -27.36
N SER A 257 7.76 8.63 -26.12
CA SER A 257 7.56 9.55 -24.98
C SER A 257 8.78 9.74 -24.08
N LEU A 258 9.79 8.87 -24.18
CA LEU A 258 10.94 8.88 -23.26
C LEU A 258 11.88 10.07 -23.54
N ASN A 259 12.02 10.93 -22.53
CA ASN A 259 12.91 12.09 -22.54
C ASN A 259 14.22 11.82 -21.80
N VAL A 260 14.17 11.04 -20.71
CA VAL A 260 15.32 10.75 -19.86
C VAL A 260 15.44 9.24 -19.67
N LEU A 261 16.57 8.68 -20.09
CA LEU A 261 16.95 7.30 -19.83
C LEU A 261 18.22 7.28 -18.96
N GLY A 262 18.11 6.79 -17.74
CA GLY A 262 19.23 6.55 -16.85
C GLY A 262 19.52 5.06 -16.71
N LEU A 263 20.69 4.63 -17.18
CA LEU A 263 21.18 3.26 -17.04
C LEU A 263 22.25 3.25 -15.94
N CYS A 264 22.17 2.32 -15.00
CA CYS A 264 23.07 2.23 -13.84
C CYS A 264 23.71 0.84 -13.74
#